data_AF-A0A348YZ14-F1
#
_entry.id   AF-A0A348YZ14-F1
#
_cell.length_a   1.000
_cell.length_b   1.000
_cell.length_c   1.000
_cell.angle_alpha   90.00
_cell.angle_beta   90.00
_cell.angle_gamma   90.00
#
_symmetry.space_group_name_H-M   'P 1'
#
loop_
_entity.id
_entity.type
_entity.pdbx_description
1 polymer ?
#
loop_
_entity_poly.entity_id
_entity_poly.type
_entity_poly.pdbx_seq_one_letter_code
_entity_poly.pdbx_strand_id
1 'polypeptide(L)'
;MIKYISYNVKKCSIDELLKYYTPEIVNKYCESCNKFNKVWSCPPLSFSDLDYVSKYKYCYVISGKTYIEQIPKEELNNIVTYSLSKYSDISNSTDEFTNTFNGLYYSFREFNDNKILSLESYYNDSIALFSGRCLICNNCSRSNNIPCIFPRKLRYSLEGLGFDVCGIVENIIKDKIQWSSNSTPEYVTCVSGLLSNLDISEDKILQILHSN
;
A
#
# COMPACT_ATOMS: atom_id res chain seq x y z
N MET A 1 -8.45 -12.07 -11.02
CA MET A 1 -8.93 -10.89 -10.25
C MET A 1 -9.32 -11.42 -8.90
N ILE A 2 -8.70 -10.95 -7.82
CA ILE A 2 -8.95 -11.50 -6.48
C ILE A 2 -10.39 -11.16 -6.07
N LYS A 3 -11.23 -12.19 -5.92
CA LYS A 3 -12.67 -12.02 -5.67
C LYS A 3 -13.02 -11.87 -4.19
N TYR A 4 -12.12 -12.29 -3.29
CA TYR A 4 -12.38 -12.43 -1.86
C TYR A 4 -11.64 -11.37 -1.06
N ILE A 5 -12.02 -10.10 -1.24
CA ILE A 5 -11.41 -8.99 -0.51
C ILE A 5 -12.41 -8.42 0.47
N SER A 6 -12.02 -8.43 1.74
CA SER A 6 -12.70 -7.67 2.79
C SER A 6 -12.01 -6.31 2.94
N TYR A 7 -12.82 -5.24 2.98
CA TYR A 7 -12.31 -3.90 3.23
C TYR A 7 -12.81 -3.39 4.57
N ASN A 8 -11.94 -2.71 5.31
CA ASN A 8 -12.29 -1.88 6.45
C ASN A 8 -11.74 -0.47 6.20
N VAL A 9 -12.58 0.54 6.40
CA VAL A 9 -12.25 1.94 6.17
C VAL A 9 -12.50 2.70 7.45
N LYS A 10 -11.50 3.50 7.86
CA LYS A 10 -11.66 4.43 8.98
C LYS A 10 -11.18 5.81 8.60
N LYS A 11 -12.04 6.80 8.80
CA LYS A 11 -11.70 8.21 8.70
C LYS A 11 -10.95 8.61 9.98
N CYS A 12 -9.86 9.35 9.81
CA CYS A 12 -9.21 10.09 10.88
C CYS A 12 -8.84 11.49 10.39
N SER A 13 -8.69 12.42 11.32
CA SER A 13 -8.07 13.72 11.04
C SER A 13 -6.57 13.57 10.77
N ILE A 14 -5.96 14.54 10.08
CA ILE A 14 -4.51 14.55 9.93
C ILE A 14 -3.80 14.64 11.30
N ASP A 15 -4.35 15.37 12.27
CA ASP A 15 -3.79 15.42 13.63
C ASP A 15 -3.78 14.05 14.32
N GLU A 16 -4.81 13.22 14.11
CA GLU A 16 -4.82 11.84 14.59
C GLU A 16 -3.82 10.96 13.85
N LEU A 17 -3.67 11.13 12.54
CA LEU A 17 -2.69 10.41 11.74
C LEU A 17 -1.25 10.75 12.15
N LEU A 18 -0.97 12.03 12.44
CA LEU A 18 0.35 12.53 12.84
C LEU A 18 0.88 11.91 14.14
N LYS A 19 0.01 11.35 14.98
CA LYS A 19 0.42 10.57 16.17
C LYS A 19 1.25 9.34 15.82
N TYR A 20 1.18 8.88 14.57
CA TYR A 20 1.92 7.72 14.06
C TYR A 20 3.08 8.12 13.15
N TYR A 21 3.37 9.41 13.01
CA TYR A 21 4.52 9.89 12.23
C TYR A 21 5.82 9.60 13.00
N THR A 22 6.58 8.60 12.54
CA THR A 22 7.81 8.12 13.18
C THR A 22 8.90 7.87 12.13
N PRO A 23 9.27 8.88 11.33
CA PRO A 23 10.12 8.72 10.16
C PRO A 23 11.49 8.13 10.51
N GLU A 24 12.07 8.43 11.67
CA GLU A 24 13.37 7.88 12.10
C GLU A 24 13.35 6.35 12.26
N ILE A 25 12.21 5.79 12.68
CA ILE A 25 12.03 4.34 12.85
C ILE A 25 11.69 3.73 11.50
N VAL A 26 10.71 4.29 10.80
CA VAL A 26 10.23 3.80 9.50
C VAL A 26 11.34 3.84 8.44
N ASN A 27 12.16 4.89 8.42
CA ASN A 27 13.27 5.01 7.47
C ASN A 27 14.34 3.94 7.69
N LYS A 28 14.60 3.49 8.92
CA LYS A 28 15.53 2.37 9.18
C LYS A 28 15.03 1.07 8.53
N TYR A 29 13.73 0.80 8.62
CA TYR A 29 13.13 -0.33 7.90
C TYR A 29 13.27 -0.15 6.38
N CYS A 30 13.01 1.07 5.87
CA CYS A 30 13.18 1.36 4.46
C CYS A 30 14.63 1.19 3.99
N GLU A 31 15.62 1.63 4.76
CA GLU A 31 17.06 1.51 4.46
C GLU A 31 17.51 0.05 4.31
N SER A 32 16.88 -0.88 5.02
CA SER A 32 17.13 -2.31 4.85
C SER A 32 16.46 -2.92 3.61
N CYS A 33 15.54 -2.20 2.97
CA CYS A 33 14.89 -2.63 1.72
C CYS A 33 15.80 -2.39 0.52
N ASN A 34 15.90 -3.37 -0.39
CA ASN A 34 16.72 -3.28 -1.60
C ASN A 34 16.29 -2.16 -2.59
N LYS A 35 15.10 -1.57 -2.39
CA LYS A 35 14.53 -0.46 -3.16
C LYS A 35 14.73 0.93 -2.53
N PHE A 36 15.33 1.01 -1.33
CA PHE A 36 15.68 2.28 -0.71
C PHE A 36 16.47 3.17 -1.68
N ASN A 37 16.09 4.45 -1.77
CA ASN A 37 16.70 5.42 -2.67
C ASN A 37 16.72 5.04 -4.17
N LYS A 38 16.01 3.99 -4.58
CA LYS A 38 15.96 3.49 -5.98
C LYS A 38 14.60 3.63 -6.62
N VAL A 39 13.55 3.93 -5.85
CA VAL A 39 12.19 4.16 -6.36
C VAL A 39 11.71 5.54 -5.92
N TRP A 40 11.11 6.32 -6.83
CA TRP A 40 10.67 7.70 -6.56
C TRP A 40 9.59 7.83 -5.47
N SER A 41 8.85 6.77 -5.16
CA SER A 41 7.87 6.72 -4.08
C SER A 41 8.46 6.38 -2.70
N CYS A 42 9.76 6.05 -2.63
CA CYS A 42 10.42 5.59 -1.41
C CYS A 42 11.33 6.69 -0.84
N PRO A 43 11.64 6.67 0.47
CA PRO A 43 12.58 7.62 1.04
C PRO A 43 14.02 7.43 0.52
N PRO A 44 14.88 8.45 0.63
CA PRO A 44 14.56 9.81 1.09
C PRO A 44 13.71 10.57 0.07
N LEU A 45 12.75 11.39 0.52
CA LEU A 45 11.91 12.20 -0.35
C LEU A 45 12.51 13.59 -0.57
N SER A 46 12.27 14.19 -1.72
CA SER A 46 12.78 15.53 -2.06
C SER A 46 11.90 16.68 -1.55
N PHE A 47 10.93 16.35 -0.69
CA PHE A 47 9.96 17.26 -0.10
C PHE A 47 9.64 16.80 1.33
N SER A 48 9.01 17.69 2.10
CA SER A 48 8.58 17.39 3.47
C SER A 48 7.34 16.50 3.49
N ASP A 49 7.43 15.35 4.15
CA ASP A 49 6.29 14.43 4.36
C ASP A 49 5.13 15.15 5.05
N LEU A 50 5.44 16.00 6.04
CA LEU A 50 4.48 16.79 6.80
C LEU A 50 3.77 17.82 5.92
N ASP A 51 4.52 18.53 5.05
CA ASP A 51 3.94 19.49 4.11
C ASP A 51 3.08 18.77 3.05
N TYR A 52 3.37 17.50 2.77
CA TYR A 52 2.59 16.69 1.85
C TYR A 52 1.21 16.35 2.45
N VAL A 53 1.17 15.87 3.70
CA VAL A 53 -0.09 15.45 4.34
C VAL A 53 -0.92 16.60 4.91
N SER A 54 -0.29 17.67 5.40
CA SER A 54 -0.96 18.81 6.05
C SER A 54 -1.82 19.67 5.12
N LYS A 55 -1.75 19.42 3.81
CA LYS A 55 -2.65 20.01 2.80
C LYS A 55 -4.08 19.48 2.88
N TYR A 56 -4.30 18.41 3.63
CA TYR A 56 -5.57 17.71 3.74
C TYR A 56 -6.11 17.79 5.17
N LYS A 57 -7.43 17.64 5.32
CA LYS A 57 -8.10 17.60 6.63
C LYS A 57 -8.22 16.18 7.18
N TYR A 58 -8.41 15.22 6.27
CA TYR A 58 -8.73 13.84 6.62
C TYR A 58 -7.80 12.86 5.90
N CYS A 59 -7.57 11.73 6.56
CA CYS A 59 -7.08 10.51 5.95
C CYS A 59 -8.11 9.41 6.16
N TYR A 60 -8.54 8.79 5.06
CA TYR A 60 -9.29 7.55 5.10
C TYR A 60 -8.29 6.41 5.01
N VAL A 61 -8.00 5.77 6.14
CA VAL A 61 -7.17 4.58 6.19
C VAL A 61 -8.00 3.41 5.68
N ILE A 62 -7.50 2.72 4.67
CA ILE A 62 -8.21 1.65 3.95
C ILE A 62 -7.38 0.38 4.11
N SER A 63 -7.91 -0.59 4.85
CA SER A 63 -7.32 -1.92 5.01
C SER A 63 -8.09 -2.90 4.14
N GLY A 64 -7.43 -3.41 3.10
CA GLY A 64 -7.92 -4.51 2.28
C GLY A 64 -7.27 -5.83 2.74
N LYS A 65 -8.05 -6.89 2.89
CA LYS A 65 -7.57 -8.20 3.35
C LYS A 65 -8.14 -9.33 2.50
N THR A 66 -7.28 -10.26 2.08
CA THR A 66 -7.64 -11.52 1.41
C THR A 66 -7.04 -12.71 2.15
N TYR A 67 -7.86 -13.70 2.49
CA TYR A 67 -7.40 -14.93 3.15
C TYR A 67 -6.83 -15.89 2.11
N ILE A 68 -5.68 -16.49 2.41
CA ILE A 68 -4.97 -17.38 1.47
C ILE A 68 -5.79 -18.64 1.22
N GLU A 69 -6.34 -19.23 2.29
CA GLU A 69 -7.12 -20.48 2.23
C GLU A 69 -8.45 -20.35 1.46
N GLN A 70 -8.96 -19.13 1.29
CA GLN A 70 -10.20 -18.89 0.54
C GLN A 70 -9.97 -18.89 -0.99
N ILE A 71 -8.72 -18.83 -1.43
CA ILE A 71 -8.37 -18.80 -2.85
C ILE A 71 -8.16 -20.23 -3.34
N PRO A 72 -8.90 -20.69 -4.38
CA PRO A 72 -8.68 -22.00 -4.97
C PRO A 72 -7.21 -22.18 -5.37
N LYS A 73 -6.63 -23.36 -5.07
CA LYS A 73 -5.19 -23.62 -5.25
C LYS A 73 -4.68 -23.30 -6.66
N GLU A 74 -5.44 -23.64 -7.69
CA GLU A 74 -5.09 -23.34 -9.09
C GLU A 74 -5.07 -21.83 -9.36
N GLU A 75 -6.06 -21.09 -8.85
CA GLU A 75 -6.12 -19.64 -8.97
C GLU A 75 -4.95 -18.98 -8.23
N LEU A 76 -4.65 -19.43 -7.01
CA LEU A 76 -3.51 -18.96 -6.23
C LEU A 76 -2.19 -19.17 -6.99
N ASN A 77 -1.96 -20.36 -7.53
CA ASN A 77 -0.76 -20.68 -8.31
C ASN A 77 -0.61 -19.76 -9.53
N ASN A 78 -1.70 -19.51 -10.25
CA ASN A 78 -1.70 -18.63 -11.42
C ASN A 78 -1.38 -17.18 -11.04
N ILE A 79 -1.99 -16.68 -9.97
CA ILE A 79 -1.76 -15.33 -9.42
C ILE A 79 -0.30 -15.14 -8.99
N VAL A 80 0.23 -16.11 -8.24
CA VAL A 80 1.60 -16.09 -7.74
C VAL A 80 2.58 -16.14 -8.91
N THR A 81 2.41 -17.09 -9.84
CA THR A 81 3.29 -17.24 -11.01
C THR A 81 3.32 -15.96 -11.84
N TYR A 82 2.16 -15.35 -12.11
CA TYR A 82 2.08 -14.07 -12.80
C TYR A 82 2.91 -13.00 -12.10
N SER A 83 2.71 -12.82 -10.80
CA SER A 83 3.35 -11.75 -10.04
C SER A 83 4.85 -11.95 -9.90
N LEU A 84 5.32 -13.18 -9.66
CA LEU A 84 6.74 -13.52 -9.60
C LEU A 84 7.43 -13.33 -10.96
N SER A 85 6.73 -13.58 -12.08
CA SER A 85 7.28 -13.34 -13.42
C SER A 85 7.41 -11.85 -13.76
N LYS A 86 6.51 -11.02 -13.22
CA LYS A 86 6.46 -9.58 -13.47
C LYS A 86 7.41 -8.79 -12.57
N TYR A 87 7.50 -9.19 -11.30
CA TYR A 87 8.29 -8.51 -10.27
C TYR A 87 9.48 -9.41 -9.88
N SER A 88 10.60 -9.27 -10.57
CA SER A 88 11.77 -10.12 -10.30
C SER A 88 12.40 -9.91 -8.92
N ASP A 89 12.09 -8.80 -8.23
CA ASP A 89 12.62 -8.49 -6.91
C ASP A 89 11.87 -9.15 -5.75
N ILE A 90 10.75 -9.83 -6.02
CA ILE A 90 9.91 -10.48 -4.98
C ILE A 90 10.11 -12.00 -4.92
N SER A 91 10.83 -12.58 -5.89
CA SER A 91 11.06 -14.03 -6.05
C SER A 91 12.40 -14.50 -5.44
N ASN A 92 12.80 -13.93 -4.31
CA ASN A 92 14.17 -14.10 -3.78
C ASN A 92 14.25 -15.00 -2.54
N SER A 93 13.14 -15.61 -2.11
CA SER A 93 13.14 -16.50 -0.95
C SER A 93 13.35 -17.96 -1.36
N THR A 94 14.14 -18.70 -0.58
CA THR A 94 14.22 -20.17 -0.68
C THR A 94 12.99 -20.86 -0.07
N ASP A 95 12.15 -20.12 0.65
CA ASP A 95 10.91 -20.59 1.26
C ASP A 95 9.72 -20.43 0.31
N GLU A 96 9.09 -21.56 -0.04
CA GLU A 96 7.95 -21.61 -0.97
C GLU A 96 6.75 -20.80 -0.48
N PHE A 97 6.51 -20.82 0.84
CA PHE A 97 5.40 -20.09 1.44
C PHE A 97 5.60 -18.58 1.32
N THR A 98 6.81 -18.06 1.59
CA THR A 98 7.16 -16.65 1.41
C THR A 98 6.97 -16.20 -0.03
N ASN A 99 7.35 -17.03 -1.01
CA ASN A 99 7.13 -16.72 -2.43
C ASN A 99 5.64 -16.67 -2.77
N THR A 100 4.84 -17.59 -2.22
CA THR A 100 3.37 -17.60 -2.35
C THR A 100 2.76 -16.34 -1.75
N PHE A 101 3.14 -15.99 -0.52
CA PHE A 101 2.67 -14.80 0.19
C PHE A 101 3.02 -13.52 -0.58
N ASN A 102 4.27 -13.37 -1.01
CA ASN A 102 4.73 -12.20 -1.78
C ASN A 102 4.03 -12.11 -3.14
N GLY A 103 3.91 -13.22 -3.87
CA GLY A 103 3.22 -13.27 -5.15
C GLY A 103 1.75 -12.86 -5.03
N LEU A 104 1.05 -13.37 -4.02
CA LEU A 104 -0.32 -12.97 -3.73
C LEU A 104 -0.41 -11.49 -3.34
N TYR A 105 0.49 -11.00 -2.48
CA TYR A 105 0.54 -9.60 -2.07
C TYR A 105 0.71 -8.65 -3.25
N TYR A 106 1.65 -8.89 -4.15
CA TYR A 106 1.86 -7.99 -5.28
C TYR A 106 0.71 -8.05 -6.30
N SER A 107 0.08 -9.20 -6.50
CA SER A 107 -1.15 -9.25 -7.30
C SER A 107 -2.29 -8.47 -6.64
N PHE A 108 -2.44 -8.62 -5.33
CA PHE A 108 -3.45 -7.90 -4.57
C PHE A 108 -3.19 -6.40 -4.62
N ARG A 109 -1.94 -5.96 -4.54
CA ARG A 109 -1.53 -4.57 -4.72
C ARG A 109 -1.96 -3.99 -6.05
N GLU A 110 -1.77 -4.69 -7.16
CA GLU A 110 -2.21 -4.20 -8.47
C GLU A 110 -3.73 -3.97 -8.51
N PHE A 111 -4.51 -4.90 -7.96
CA PHE A 111 -5.95 -4.74 -7.88
C PHE A 111 -6.35 -3.59 -6.94
N ASN A 112 -5.78 -3.57 -5.74
CA ASN A 112 -6.07 -2.60 -4.69
C ASN A 112 -5.70 -1.18 -5.13
N ASP A 113 -4.48 -0.95 -5.63
CA ASP A 113 -4.01 0.37 -6.06
C ASP A 113 -4.93 0.96 -7.15
N ASN A 114 -5.48 0.13 -8.06
CA ASN A 114 -6.48 0.56 -9.04
C ASN A 114 -7.81 0.98 -8.39
N LYS A 115 -8.27 0.29 -7.34
CA LYS A 115 -9.46 0.69 -6.58
C LYS A 115 -9.23 2.00 -5.82
N ILE A 116 -8.03 2.22 -5.25
CA ILE A 116 -7.69 3.48 -4.59
C ILE A 116 -7.60 4.64 -5.60
N LEU A 117 -7.04 4.42 -6.80
CA LEU A 117 -7.07 5.41 -7.88
C LEU A 117 -8.49 5.72 -8.36
N SER A 118 -9.37 4.72 -8.38
CA SER A 118 -10.80 4.94 -8.68
C SER A 118 -11.41 5.88 -7.65
N LEU A 119 -11.19 5.66 -6.35
CA LEU A 119 -11.63 6.58 -5.29
C LEU A 119 -11.11 8.01 -5.50
N GLU A 120 -9.82 8.17 -5.82
CA GLU A 120 -9.25 9.49 -6.12
C GLU A 120 -9.98 10.18 -7.28
N SER A 121 -10.43 9.43 -8.29
CA SER A 121 -11.18 9.99 -9.43
C SER A 121 -12.62 10.40 -9.09
N TYR A 122 -13.24 9.83 -8.06
CA TYR A 122 -14.59 10.20 -7.61
C TYR A 122 -14.63 11.45 -6.75
N TYR A 123 -13.52 11.76 -6.06
CA TYR A 123 -13.47 12.83 -5.08
C TYR A 123 -12.42 13.85 -5.46
N ASN A 124 -12.87 15.03 -5.91
CA ASN A 124 -11.99 16.17 -6.10
C ASN A 124 -11.29 16.54 -4.79
N ASP A 125 -10.10 17.12 -4.88
CA ASP A 125 -9.28 17.52 -3.72
C ASP A 125 -8.98 16.34 -2.79
N SER A 126 -8.65 15.20 -3.41
CA SER A 126 -8.15 14.01 -2.75
C SER A 126 -6.93 13.45 -3.47
N ILE A 127 -6.11 12.67 -2.76
CA ILE A 127 -4.98 11.95 -3.35
C ILE A 127 -4.85 10.55 -2.73
N ALA A 128 -4.62 9.57 -3.60
CA ALA A 128 -4.37 8.20 -3.19
C ALA A 128 -3.01 8.05 -2.49
N LEU A 129 -2.98 7.15 -1.50
CA LEU A 129 -1.75 6.56 -0.97
C LEU A 129 -1.81 5.06 -1.18
N PHE A 130 -0.77 4.47 -1.78
CA PHE A 130 -0.71 3.04 -2.06
C PHE A 130 -0.10 2.25 -0.90
N SER A 131 -0.25 0.92 -0.94
CA SER A 131 0.29 0.02 0.09
C SER A 131 1.75 -0.34 -0.17
N GLY A 132 2.65 0.64 -0.13
CA GLY A 132 4.10 0.48 -0.32
C GLY A 132 4.61 1.13 -1.61
N ARG A 133 5.72 0.60 -2.16
CA ARG A 133 6.39 1.22 -3.32
C ARG A 133 5.49 1.28 -4.57
N CYS A 134 5.82 2.22 -5.46
CA CYS A 134 5.28 2.32 -6.81
C CYS A 134 5.62 1.07 -7.64
N LEU A 135 4.63 0.59 -8.40
CA LEU A 135 4.70 -0.63 -9.22
C LEU A 135 4.60 -0.35 -10.74
N ILE A 136 4.59 0.92 -11.16
CA ILE A 136 4.32 1.32 -12.55
C ILE A 136 5.43 0.89 -13.51
N CYS A 137 6.68 1.06 -13.10
CA CYS A 137 7.86 0.77 -13.92
C CYS A 137 8.60 -0.46 -13.41
N ASN A 138 9.06 -1.31 -14.32
CA ASN A 138 9.95 -2.43 -13.97
C ASN A 138 11.27 -1.92 -13.40
N ASN A 139 11.88 -0.94 -14.06
CA ASN A 139 13.08 -0.25 -13.60
C ASN A 139 12.76 1.23 -13.38
N CYS A 140 12.83 1.68 -12.13
CA CYS A 140 12.55 3.09 -11.81
C CYS A 140 13.70 3.99 -12.28
N SER A 141 13.36 5.13 -12.87
CA SER A 141 14.33 6.11 -13.37
C SER A 141 15.20 6.71 -12.27
N ARG A 142 14.75 6.64 -11.00
CA ARG A 142 15.52 7.08 -9.84
C ARG A 142 16.85 6.35 -9.70
N SER A 143 16.92 5.06 -10.00
CA SER A 143 18.17 4.29 -9.96
C SER A 143 19.26 4.86 -10.89
N ASN A 144 18.86 5.63 -11.90
CA ASN A 144 19.75 6.31 -12.84
C ASN A 144 19.84 7.83 -12.57
N ASN A 145 19.33 8.31 -11.43
CA ASN A 145 19.23 9.73 -11.09
C ASN A 145 18.44 10.57 -12.10
N ILE A 146 17.49 9.96 -12.81
CA ILE A 146 16.63 10.64 -13.79
C ILE A 146 15.25 10.90 -13.14
N PRO A 147 14.63 12.08 -13.36
CA PRO A 147 13.28 12.37 -12.87
C PRO A 147 12.26 11.28 -13.18
N CYS A 148 11.20 11.19 -12.37
CA CYS A 148 10.14 10.23 -12.61
C CYS A 148 9.56 10.43 -14.02
N ILE A 149 9.50 9.37 -14.82
CA ILE A 149 8.93 9.41 -16.18
C ILE A 149 7.39 9.37 -16.18
N PHE A 150 6.77 9.10 -15.03
CA PHE A 150 5.32 9.12 -14.82
C PHE A 150 4.92 9.95 -13.58
N PRO A 151 5.31 11.23 -13.48
CA PRO A 151 5.17 11.99 -12.23
C PRO A 151 3.70 12.17 -11.82
N ARG A 152 2.78 12.28 -12.78
CA ARG A 152 1.34 12.42 -12.50
C ARG A 152 0.68 11.14 -11.97
N LYS A 153 1.27 9.96 -12.24
CA LYS A 153 0.77 8.66 -11.77
C LYS A 153 1.44 8.19 -10.47
N LEU A 154 2.52 8.84 -10.06
CA LEU A 154 3.25 8.50 -8.85
C LEU A 154 2.36 8.74 -7.62
N ARG A 155 2.23 7.73 -6.77
CA ARG A 155 1.65 7.85 -5.42
C ARG A 155 2.64 7.31 -4.40
N TYR A 156 2.57 7.88 -3.20
CA TYR A 156 3.37 7.47 -2.05
C TYR A 156 2.59 6.50 -1.18
N SER A 157 3.25 5.82 -0.25
CA SER A 157 2.59 5.07 0.81
C SER A 157 2.68 5.82 2.13
N LEU A 158 1.93 5.36 3.12
CA LEU A 158 2.05 5.85 4.49
C LEU A 158 3.48 5.64 5.02
N GLU A 159 4.08 4.46 4.81
CA GLU A 159 5.47 4.21 5.21
C GLU A 159 6.47 5.06 4.42
N GLY A 160 6.21 5.26 3.12
CA GLY A 160 7.03 6.12 2.28
C GLY A 160 7.06 7.57 2.74
N LEU A 161 5.99 8.00 3.44
CA LEU A 161 5.84 9.29 4.10
C LEU A 161 6.19 9.23 5.60
N GLY A 162 6.83 8.17 6.09
CA GLY A 162 7.34 8.09 7.46
C GLY A 162 6.33 7.69 8.55
N PHE A 163 5.16 7.16 8.19
CA PHE A 163 4.15 6.73 9.16
C PHE A 163 4.30 5.25 9.56
N ASP A 164 4.08 4.97 10.84
CA ASP A 164 3.96 3.62 11.38
C ASP A 164 2.60 3.01 11.00
N VAL A 165 2.61 2.25 9.91
CA VAL A 165 1.42 1.57 9.39
C VAL A 165 0.91 0.46 10.32
N CYS A 166 1.80 -0.21 11.07
CA CYS A 166 1.38 -1.23 12.03
C CYS A 166 0.58 -0.58 13.17
N GLY A 167 1.10 0.50 13.74
CA GLY A 167 0.42 1.28 14.77
C GLY A 167 -0.90 1.87 14.29
N ILE A 168 -0.95 2.39 13.06
CA ILE A 168 -2.18 2.90 12.43
C ILE A 168 -3.24 1.78 12.34
N VAL A 169 -2.88 0.61 11.82
CA VAL A 169 -3.85 -0.49 11.65
C VAL A 169 -4.34 -1.00 13.01
N GLU A 170 -3.46 -1.16 13.98
CA GLU A 170 -3.84 -1.63 15.33
C GLU A 170 -4.77 -0.65 16.05
N ASN A 171 -4.49 0.66 15.94
CA ASN A 171 -5.16 1.65 16.77
C ASN A 171 -6.31 2.39 16.08
N ILE A 172 -6.26 2.56 14.76
CA ILE A 172 -7.33 3.22 13.98
C ILE A 172 -8.28 2.17 13.40
N ILE A 173 -7.75 1.19 12.66
CA ILE A 173 -8.56 0.15 12.00
C ILE A 173 -9.07 -0.89 13.00
N LYS A 174 -8.36 -1.08 14.12
CA LYS A 174 -8.62 -2.12 15.13
C LYS A 174 -8.42 -3.53 14.57
N ASP A 175 -7.36 -3.71 13.80
CA ASP A 175 -6.97 -4.97 13.17
C ASP A 175 -5.44 -5.18 13.27
N LYS A 176 -4.89 -6.27 12.73
CA LYS A 176 -3.45 -6.54 12.71
C LYS A 176 -2.95 -6.96 11.34
N ILE A 177 -1.75 -6.50 11.00
CA ILE A 177 -1.02 -6.95 9.81
C ILE A 177 -0.25 -8.22 10.18
N GLN A 178 -0.33 -9.24 9.32
CA GLN A 178 0.46 -10.46 9.46
C GLN A 178 1.58 -10.46 8.41
N TRP A 179 2.80 -10.78 8.84
CA TRP A 179 3.99 -10.79 8.00
C TRP A 179 4.58 -12.19 7.92
N SER A 180 5.00 -12.62 6.73
CA SER A 180 5.60 -13.95 6.54
C SER A 180 6.98 -14.11 7.18
N SER A 181 7.61 -13.01 7.62
CA SER A 181 8.90 -13.05 8.31
C SER A 181 8.82 -13.60 9.74
N ASN A 182 7.65 -13.53 10.37
CA ASN A 182 7.48 -13.78 11.81
C ASN A 182 6.51 -14.93 12.12
N SER A 183 5.74 -15.39 11.12
CA SER A 183 4.73 -16.44 11.27
C SER A 183 4.33 -16.98 9.90
N THR A 184 3.39 -17.93 9.86
CA THR A 184 2.66 -18.33 8.65
C THR A 184 1.35 -17.55 8.59
N PRO A 185 1.24 -16.43 7.85
CA PRO A 185 0.03 -15.63 7.82
C PRO A 185 -1.14 -16.38 7.17
N GLU A 186 -2.32 -16.17 7.71
CA GLU A 186 -3.59 -16.69 7.18
C GLU A 186 -4.12 -15.81 6.03
N TYR A 187 -3.69 -14.55 6.01
CA TYR A 187 -4.14 -13.55 5.06
C TYR A 187 -3.03 -12.57 4.67
N VAL A 188 -3.27 -11.93 3.52
CA VAL A 188 -2.47 -10.81 3.05
C VAL A 188 -3.27 -9.52 3.24
N THR A 189 -2.59 -8.46 3.68
CA THR A 189 -3.17 -7.14 3.89
C THR A 189 -2.52 -6.10 2.98
N CYS A 190 -3.34 -5.27 2.34
CA CYS A 190 -2.90 -4.02 1.73
C CYS A 190 -3.43 -2.85 2.57
N VAL A 191 -2.55 -1.96 3.03
CA VAL A 191 -2.94 -0.77 3.77
C VAL A 191 -2.72 0.45 2.89
N SER A 192 -3.80 1.13 2.54
CA SER A 192 -3.81 2.30 1.66
C SER A 192 -4.43 3.48 2.36
N GLY A 193 -4.33 4.65 1.73
CA GLY A 193 -4.95 5.86 2.22
C GLY A 193 -5.65 6.63 1.10
N LEU A 194 -6.65 7.40 1.47
CA LEU A 194 -7.13 8.52 0.66
C LEU A 194 -7.01 9.77 1.53
N LEU A 195 -6.10 10.68 1.19
CA LEU A 195 -6.05 12.00 1.82
C LEU A 195 -7.09 12.88 1.15
N SER A 196 -7.87 13.65 1.91
CA SER A 196 -8.89 14.54 1.34
C SER A 196 -9.24 15.71 2.25
N ASN A 197 -9.69 16.81 1.64
CA ASN A 197 -10.35 17.91 2.33
C ASN A 197 -11.86 17.75 2.47
N LEU A 198 -12.44 16.74 1.81
CA LEU A 198 -13.86 16.43 1.87
C LEU A 198 -14.16 15.50 3.05
N ASP A 199 -15.25 15.78 3.75
CA ASP A 199 -15.83 14.83 4.70
C ASP A 199 -16.72 13.83 3.93
N ILE A 200 -16.16 12.66 3.69
CA ILE A 200 -16.72 11.56 2.92
C ILE A 200 -17.13 10.50 3.94
N SER A 201 -18.35 9.96 3.79
CA SER A 201 -18.77 8.82 4.62
C SER A 201 -17.94 7.57 4.28
N GLU A 202 -17.49 6.85 5.31
CA GLU A 202 -16.79 5.55 5.18
C GLU A 202 -17.62 4.57 4.32
N ASP A 203 -18.95 4.58 4.44
CA ASP A 203 -19.85 3.72 3.67
C ASP A 203 -19.80 4.01 2.16
N LYS A 204 -19.62 5.28 1.76
CA LYS A 204 -19.50 5.63 0.34
C LYS A 204 -18.19 5.13 -0.25
N ILE A 205 -17.10 5.21 0.52
CA ILE A 205 -15.81 4.64 0.13
C ILE A 205 -15.93 3.13 -0.02
N LEU A 206 -16.53 2.45 0.97
CA LEU A 206 -16.78 1.00 0.91
C LEU A 206 -17.61 0.59 -0.31
N GLN A 207 -18.68 1.33 -0.63
CA GLN A 207 -19.50 1.07 -1.83
C GLN A 207 -18.68 1.14 -3.11
N ILE A 208 -17.78 2.12 -3.26
CA ILE A 208 -16.90 2.24 -4.43
C ILE A 208 -15.87 1.10 -4.45
N LEU A 209 -15.28 0.75 -3.30
CA LEU A 209 -14.31 -0.35 -3.20
C LEU A 209 -14.94 -1.71 -3.59
N HIS A 210 -16.23 -1.91 -3.29
CA HIS A 210 -16.99 -3.10 -3.65
C HIS A 210 -17.65 -3.06 -5.04
N SER A 211 -17.65 -1.91 -5.72
CA SER A 211 -18.12 -1.82 -7.10
C SER A 211 -17.22 -2.65 -8.02
N ASN A 212 -17.78 -3.28 -9.05
CA ASN A 212 -17.03 -4.13 -9.99
C ASN A 212 -16.03 -3.32 -10.84
#